data_AF-A0A2P7U375-F1
#
_entry.id   AF-A0A2P7U375-F1
#
_cell.length_a   1.000
_cell.length_b   1.000
_cell.length_c   1.000
_cell.angle_alpha   90.00
_cell.angle_beta   90.00
_cell.angle_gamma   90.00
#
_symmetry.space_group_name_H-M   'P 1'
#
loop_
_entity.id
_entity.type
_entity.pdbx_description
1 polymer ?
#
loop_
_entity_poly.entity_id
_entity_poly.type
_entity_poly.pdbx_seq_one_letter_code
_entity_poly.pdbx_strand_id
1 'polypeptide(L)'
;MGYGGSSKHLQQFWRANRISPKRQILCDYPQAILDLVINGIGVAMVPSNKAEAAICDSRPLSVLEEYRQTMPMHFIYAGEYEDNPDLQLLKQSVEEIWPIRPD
;
A
#
# COMPACT_ATOMS: atom_id res chain seq x y z
N MET A 1 10.71 -1.53 13.79
CA MET A 1 9.37 -1.20 14.31
C MET A 1 8.79 -0.07 13.47
N GLY A 2 7.65 -0.29 12.79
CA GLY A 2 7.09 0.75 11.93
C GLY A 2 5.85 0.36 11.10
N TYR A 3 5.01 -0.58 11.55
CA TYR A 3 3.72 -0.88 10.90
C TYR A 3 2.58 -0.04 11.52
N GLY A 4 2.79 1.28 11.64
CA GLY A 4 1.83 2.20 12.30
C GLY A 4 0.87 2.92 11.36
N GLY A 5 1.22 3.04 10.07
CA GLY A 5 0.42 3.78 9.09
C GLY A 5 -0.75 2.98 8.52
N SER A 6 -0.57 1.67 8.30
CA SER A 6 -1.55 0.84 7.59
C SER A 6 -2.87 0.69 8.34
N SER A 7 -2.83 0.45 9.65
CA SER A 7 -4.06 0.26 10.45
C SER A 7 -4.90 1.52 10.59
N LYS A 8 -4.28 2.70 10.72
CA LYS A 8 -4.99 3.99 10.79
C LYS A 8 -5.67 4.33 9.47
N HIS A 9 -4.99 4.15 8.34
CA HIS A 9 -5.57 4.37 7.02
C HIS A 9 -6.73 3.40 6.75
N LEU A 10 -6.59 2.13 7.15
CA LEU A 10 -7.65 1.14 7.03
C LEU A 10 -8.89 1.52 7.85
N GLN A 11 -8.71 2.02 9.08
CA GLN A 11 -9.84 2.53 9.89
C GLN A 11 -10.50 3.76 9.26
N GLN A 12 -9.73 4.69 8.70
CA GLN A 12 -10.27 5.84 7.99
C GLN A 12 -11.07 5.42 6.75
N PHE A 13 -10.57 4.44 6.00
CA PHE A 13 -11.29 3.86 4.86
C PHE A 13 -12.64 3.28 5.26
N TRP A 14 -12.69 2.48 6.34
CA TRP A 14 -13.95 1.92 6.83
C TRP A 14 -14.96 3.00 7.20
N ARG A 15 -14.51 4.04 7.90
CA ARG A 15 -15.37 5.16 8.28
C ARG A 15 -15.87 5.93 7.06
N ALA A 16 -15.00 6.23 6.11
CA ALA A 16 -15.35 6.96 4.88
C ALA A 16 -16.40 6.21 4.05
N ASN A 17 -16.35 4.88 4.02
CA ASN A 17 -17.25 4.04 3.23
C ASN A 17 -18.42 3.47 4.04
N ARG A 18 -18.62 3.89 5.30
CA ARG A 18 -19.67 3.39 6.21
C ARG A 18 -19.65 1.87 6.37
N ILE A 19 -18.47 1.27 6.30
CA ILE A 19 -18.24 -0.16 6.49
C ILE A 19 -17.91 -0.40 7.97
N SER A 20 -18.54 -1.39 8.58
CA SER A 20 -18.24 -1.81 9.96
C SER A 20 -17.90 -3.31 9.98
N PRO A 21 -16.61 -3.68 9.79
CA PRO A 21 -16.21 -5.08 9.70
C PRO A 21 -16.41 -5.79 11.05
N LYS A 22 -17.23 -6.83 11.07
CA LYS A 22 -17.50 -7.63 12.29
C LYS A 22 -16.36 -8.56 12.68
N ARG A 23 -15.53 -8.97 11.71
CA ARG A 23 -14.36 -9.83 11.88
C ARG A 23 -13.23 -9.27 11.02
N GLN A 24 -12.05 -9.15 11.59
CA GLN A 24 -10.85 -8.66 10.91
C GLN A 24 -9.72 -9.63 11.16
N ILE A 25 -8.99 -9.99 10.10
CA ILE A 25 -7.75 -10.76 10.18
C ILE A 25 -6.63 -9.78 9.89
N LEU A 26 -5.72 -9.61 10.84
CA LEU A 26 -4.50 -8.82 10.65
C LEU A 26 -3.37 -9.79 10.28
N CYS A 27 -2.71 -9.51 9.16
CA CYS A 27 -1.62 -10.33 8.66
C CYS A 27 -0.57 -9.43 8.01
N ASP A 28 0.69 -9.67 8.30
CA ASP A 28 1.80 -8.86 7.79
C ASP A 28 2.37 -9.41 6.47
N TYR A 29 1.83 -10.54 5.98
CA TYR A 29 2.26 -11.19 4.75
C TYR A 29 1.21 -10.99 3.65
N PRO A 30 1.47 -10.11 2.65
CA PRO A 30 0.52 -9.84 1.56
C PRO A 30 0.09 -11.10 0.79
N GLN A 31 0.99 -12.07 0.65
CA GLN A 31 0.69 -13.32 -0.03
C GLN A 31 -0.38 -14.13 0.71
N ALA A 32 -0.26 -14.26 2.03
CA ALA A 32 -1.23 -14.98 2.83
C ALA A 32 -2.61 -14.29 2.80
N ILE A 33 -2.65 -12.96 2.76
CA ILE A 33 -3.89 -12.20 2.57
C ILE A 33 -4.53 -12.53 1.22
N LEU A 34 -3.75 -12.52 0.13
CA LEU A 34 -4.26 -12.88 -1.20
C LEU A 34 -4.80 -14.31 -1.21
N ASP A 35 -4.11 -15.25 -0.59
CA ASP A 35 -4.54 -16.65 -0.52
C ASP A 35 -5.87 -16.78 0.23
N LEU A 36 -6.07 -16.05 1.33
CA LEU A 36 -7.35 -16.02 2.04
C LEU A 36 -8.49 -15.50 1.14
N VAL A 37 -8.27 -14.41 0.40
CA VAL A 37 -9.27 -13.84 -0.52
C VAL A 37 -9.60 -14.83 -1.64
N ILE A 38 -8.57 -15.44 -2.24
CA ILE A 38 -8.71 -16.40 -3.35
C ILE A 38 -9.45 -17.67 -2.92
N ASN A 39 -9.29 -18.09 -1.67
CA ASN A 39 -10.06 -19.19 -1.08
C ASN A 39 -11.45 -18.75 -0.57
N GLY A 40 -11.89 -17.53 -0.86
CA GLY A 40 -13.24 -17.05 -0.54
C GLY A 40 -13.46 -16.66 0.92
N ILE A 41 -12.40 -16.45 1.71
CA ILE A 41 -12.50 -16.12 3.15
C ILE A 41 -12.96 -14.67 3.39
N GLY A 42 -12.89 -13.80 2.37
CA GLY A 42 -13.41 -12.44 2.45
C GLY A 42 -12.82 -11.49 1.42
N VAL A 43 -12.73 -10.22 1.79
CA VAL A 43 -12.14 -9.13 0.99
C VAL A 43 -10.99 -8.50 1.76
N ALA A 44 -10.00 -7.97 1.04
CA ALA A 44 -8.84 -7.33 1.66
C ALA A 44 -8.36 -6.12 0.86
N MET A 45 -7.76 -5.17 1.57
CA MET A 45 -6.92 -4.14 0.96
C MET A 45 -5.49 -4.68 0.85
N VAL A 46 -4.93 -4.63 -0.35
CA VAL A 46 -3.57 -5.07 -0.65
C VAL A 46 -2.87 -4.06 -1.56
N PRO A 47 -1.52 -4.03 -1.60
CA PRO A 47 -0.79 -3.23 -2.59
C PRO A 47 -1.17 -3.59 -4.02
N SER A 48 -1.40 -2.59 -4.87
CA SER A 48 -1.86 -2.74 -6.25
C SER A 48 -0.98 -3.68 -7.07
N ASN A 49 0.34 -3.52 -6.98
CA ASN A 49 1.31 -4.36 -7.68
C ASN A 49 1.20 -5.85 -7.32
N LYS A 50 0.73 -6.19 -6.11
CA LYS A 50 0.51 -7.58 -5.69
C LYS A 50 -0.79 -8.16 -6.24
N ALA A 51 -1.86 -7.37 -6.25
CA ALA A 51 -3.12 -7.77 -6.86
C ALA A 51 -2.98 -7.95 -8.39
N GLU A 52 -2.31 -7.00 -9.05
CA GLU A 52 -2.05 -7.02 -10.49
C GLU A 52 -1.20 -8.23 -10.90
N ALA A 53 -0.14 -8.56 -10.13
CA ALA A 53 0.64 -9.78 -10.35
C ALA A 53 -0.22 -11.04 -10.23
N ALA A 54 -1.07 -11.15 -9.19
CA ALA A 54 -1.94 -12.31 -9.02
C ALA A 54 -2.97 -12.45 -10.16
N ILE A 55 -3.49 -11.33 -10.68
CA ILE A 55 -4.40 -11.33 -11.84
C ILE A 55 -3.65 -11.76 -13.11
N CYS A 56 -2.42 -11.28 -13.31
CA CYS A 56 -1.57 -11.70 -14.43
C CYS A 56 -1.30 -13.21 -14.40
N ASP A 57 -1.11 -13.77 -13.20
CA ASP A 57 -0.99 -15.21 -12.96
C ASP A 57 -2.32 -15.98 -13.06
N SER A 58 -3.39 -15.34 -13.56
CA SER A 58 -4.73 -15.93 -13.74
C SER A 58 -5.33 -16.48 -12.44
N ARG A 59 -4.95 -15.94 -11.29
CA ARG A 59 -5.57 -16.30 -10.01
C ARG A 59 -6.99 -15.69 -9.94
N PRO A 60 -7.97 -16.38 -9.31
CA PRO A 60 -9.36 -15.94 -9.31
C PRO A 60 -9.58 -14.80 -8.30
N LEU A 61 -9.12 -13.61 -8.68
CA LEU A 61 -9.21 -12.39 -7.89
C LEU A 61 -9.84 -11.29 -8.73
N SER A 62 -10.68 -10.47 -8.09
CA SER A 62 -11.24 -9.26 -8.70
C SER A 62 -10.88 -8.07 -7.83
N VAL A 63 -10.46 -6.98 -8.47
CA VAL A 63 -10.15 -5.72 -7.80
C VAL A 63 -11.35 -4.79 -7.94
N LEU A 64 -11.77 -4.20 -6.83
CA LEU A 64 -12.81 -3.16 -6.79
C LEU A 64 -12.14 -1.80 -6.97
N GLU A 65 -12.05 -1.34 -8.21
CA GLU A 65 -11.33 -0.12 -8.59
C GLU A 65 -11.89 1.15 -7.94
N GLU A 66 -13.19 1.19 -7.65
CA GLU A 66 -13.86 2.31 -6.99
C GLU A 66 -13.36 2.58 -5.56
N TYR A 67 -12.69 1.60 -4.95
CA TYR A 67 -12.10 1.70 -3.62
C TYR A 67 -10.56 1.79 -3.66
N ARG A 68 -9.95 1.96 -4.84
CA ARG A 68 -8.51 2.13 -4.97
C ARG A 68 -8.05 3.40 -4.25
N GLN A 69 -7.04 3.24 -3.39
CA GLN A 69 -6.41 4.36 -2.70
C GLN A 69 -4.98 4.56 -3.17
N THR A 70 -4.59 5.82 -3.28
CA THR A 70 -3.19 6.21 -3.46
C THR A 70 -2.66 6.66 -2.10
N MET A 71 -1.55 6.08 -1.66
CA MET A 71 -0.85 6.55 -0.47
C MET A 71 0.34 7.40 -0.90
N PRO A 72 0.53 8.60 -0.31
CA PRO A 72 1.74 9.36 -0.52
C PRO A 72 2.92 8.57 0.03
N MET A 73 4.00 8.48 -0.75
CA MET A 73 5.28 7.98 -0.25
C MET A 73 6.18 9.16 0.09
N HIS A 74 6.77 9.10 1.27
CA HIS A 74 7.65 10.14 1.77
C HIS A 74 9.09 9.63 1.75
N PHE A 75 9.98 10.43 1.17
CA PHE A 75 11.43 10.22 1.26
C PHE A 75 11.94 10.92 2.53
N ILE A 76 12.24 10.16 3.58
CA ILE A 76 12.56 10.69 4.92
C ILE A 76 14.05 10.54 5.18
N TYR A 77 14.70 11.65 5.56
CA TYR A 77 16.11 11.70 5.94
C TYR A 77 16.29 12.67 7.12
N ALA A 78 17.41 12.56 7.84
CA ALA A 78 17.73 13.50 8.91
C ALA A 78 18.27 14.81 8.32
N GLY A 79 17.80 15.96 8.81
CA GLY A 79 18.13 17.27 8.24
C GLY A 79 19.63 17.62 8.25
N GLU A 80 20.42 16.98 9.10
CA GLU A 80 21.88 17.11 9.11
C GLU A 80 22.55 16.64 7.79
N TYR A 81 21.85 15.82 7.00
CA TYR A 81 22.33 15.32 5.71
C TYR A 81 21.80 16.11 4.51
N GLU A 82 21.09 17.23 4.70
CA GLU A 82 20.54 18.02 3.59
C GLU A 82 21.62 18.37 2.54
N ASP A 83 22.81 18.76 2.98
CA ASP A 83 23.92 19.12 2.09
C ASP A 83 24.79 17.92 1.66
N ASN A 84 24.42 16.68 2.02
CA ASN A 84 25.17 15.49 1.66
C ASN A 84 25.00 15.17 0.15
N PRO A 85 26.09 15.15 -0.64
CA PRO A 85 26.00 14.89 -2.08
C PRO A 85 25.45 13.50 -2.42
N ASP A 86 25.73 12.49 -1.59
CA ASP A 86 25.21 11.13 -1.81
C ASP A 86 23.69 11.07 -1.59
N LEU A 87 23.18 11.84 -0.62
CA LEU A 87 21.74 11.95 -0.38
C LEU A 87 21.05 12.65 -1.55
N GLN A 88 21.63 13.72 -2.07
CA GLN A 88 21.07 14.45 -3.22
C GLN A 88 21.02 13.58 -4.47
N LEU A 89 22.07 12.78 -4.72
CA LEU A 89 22.07 11.81 -5.81
C LEU A 89 20.97 10.76 -5.64
N LEU A 90 20.78 10.25 -4.41
CA LEU A 90 19.77 9.24 -4.12
C LEU A 90 18.35 9.81 -4.24
N LYS A 91 18.14 11.05 -3.79
CA LYS A 91 16.89 11.80 -4.00
C LYS A 91 16.59 11.94 -5.49
N GLN A 92 17.52 12.45 -6.28
CA GLN A 92 17.37 12.58 -7.73
C GLN A 92 17.02 11.24 -8.40
N SER A 93 17.71 10.16 -8.01
CA SER A 93 17.44 8.82 -8.56
C SER A 93 16.02 8.35 -8.26
N VAL A 94 15.50 8.63 -7.07
CA VAL A 94 14.12 8.32 -6.69
C VAL A 94 13.13 9.18 -7.48
N GLU A 95 13.42 10.47 -7.67
CA GLU A 95 12.61 11.41 -8.44
C GLU A 95 12.49 11.03 -9.92
N GLU A 96 13.52 10.42 -10.51
CA GLU A 96 13.52 9.93 -11.89
C GLU A 96 12.62 8.69 -12.10
N ILE A 97 12.60 7.78 -11.13
CA ILE A 97 11.87 6.50 -11.23
C ILE A 97 10.43 6.65 -10.72
N TRP A 98 10.24 7.47 -9.70
CA TRP A 98 8.94 7.69 -9.08
C TRP A 98 8.30 8.94 -9.70
N PRO A 99 7.18 8.83 -10.44
CA PRO A 99 6.53 10.02 -10.99
C PRO A 99 6.04 10.88 -9.82
N ILE A 100 6.81 11.92 -9.49
CA ILE A 100 6.39 12.94 -8.54
C ILE A 100 5.19 13.61 -9.19
N ARG A 101 3.99 13.29 -8.70
CA ARG A 101 2.84 14.15 -8.99
C ARG A 101 2.96 15.32 -8.02
N PRO A 102 3.17 16.55 -8.51
CA PRO A 102 2.99 17.71 -7.65
C PRO A 102 1.53 17.71 -7.15
N ASP A 103 1.37 17.94 -5.85
CA ASP A 103 0.07 18.10 -5.20
C ASP A 103 -0.70 19.32 -5.75
#